data_AF-W6JWQ2-F1
#
_entry.id   AF-W6JWQ2-F1
#
_cell.length_a   1.000
_cell.length_b   1.000
_cell.length_c   1.000
_cell.angle_alpha   90.00
_cell.angle_beta   90.00
_cell.angle_gamma   90.00
#
_symmetry.space_group_name_H-M   'P 1'
#
loop_
_entity.id
_entity.type
_entity.pdbx_description
1 polymer ?
#
loop_
_entity_poly.entity_id
_entity_poly.type
_entity_poly.pdbx_seq_one_letter_code
_entity_poly.pdbx_strand_id
1 'polypeptide(L)'
;MRFVAAMAVAISHFTYSGIVNGKISGATLPIISSISRYGYLGVDLFFVISGFVIAHSSISKSLRMFVASRVARLWPAYLACATISTLLISTCRPSWRSGVSLREYLVNLTMVPNLINVDYIEPVYWTLWSELRFYIMVAILTTIGISRGRLIGLAWA
;
A
#
# COMPACT_ATOMS: atom_id res chain seq x y z
N MET A 1 13.77 -0.47 -10.60
CA MET A 1 12.75 0.60 -10.56
C MET A 1 11.91 0.57 -9.29
N ARG A 2 11.12 -0.48 -9.03
CA ARG A 2 10.28 -0.57 -7.80
C ARG A 2 11.05 -0.44 -6.48
N PHE A 3 12.20 -1.12 -6.35
CA PHE A 3 13.05 -1.02 -5.16
C PHE A 3 13.54 0.41 -4.90
N VAL A 4 13.95 1.12 -5.94
CA VAL A 4 14.43 2.52 -5.85
C VAL A 4 13.31 3.44 -5.39
N ALA A 5 12.09 3.28 -5.94
CA ALA A 5 10.92 4.03 -5.50
C ALA A 5 10.58 3.76 -4.03
N ALA A 6 10.67 2.50 -3.57
CA ALA A 6 10.41 2.15 -2.16
C ALA A 6 11.45 2.77 -1.23
N MET A 7 12.72 2.75 -1.64
CA MET A 7 13.79 3.38 -0.88
C MET A 7 13.62 4.89 -0.79
N ALA A 8 13.22 5.54 -1.89
CA ALA A 8 12.94 6.98 -1.90
C ALA A 8 11.81 7.35 -0.93
N VAL A 9 10.73 6.55 -0.89
CA VAL A 9 9.62 6.73 0.06
C VAL A 9 10.10 6.54 1.50
N ALA A 10 10.87 5.48 1.78
CA ALA A 10 11.41 5.21 3.11
C ALA A 10 12.31 6.36 3.60
N ILE A 11 13.24 6.83 2.75
CA ILE A 11 14.10 7.97 3.07
C ILE A 11 13.26 9.22 3.34
N SER A 12 12.22 9.50 2.55
CA SER A 12 11.30 10.61 2.78
C SER A 12 10.60 10.52 4.13
N HIS A 13 10.14 9.32 4.52
CA HIS A 13 9.51 9.10 5.81
C HIS A 13 10.44 9.39 6.99
N PHE A 14 11.70 8.94 6.92
CA PHE A 14 12.64 9.14 8.04
C PHE A 14 13.28 10.52 8.09
N THR A 15 13.53 11.16 6.94
CA THR A 15 14.34 12.40 6.88
C THR A 15 13.51 13.66 6.66
N TYR A 16 12.23 13.52 6.32
CA TYR A 16 11.33 14.65 6.10
C TYR A 16 10.02 14.47 6.87
N SER A 17 9.20 13.48 6.52
CA SER A 17 7.85 13.32 7.08
C SER A 17 7.85 13.09 8.59
N GLY A 18 8.76 12.26 9.11
CA GLY A 18 8.88 11.98 10.53
C GLY A 18 9.32 13.19 11.34
N ILE A 19 10.18 14.05 10.78
CA ILE A 19 10.67 15.27 11.43
C ILE A 19 9.59 16.36 11.39
N VAL A 20 8.99 16.61 10.22
CA VAL A 20 7.94 17.63 10.04
C VAL A 20 6.70 17.34 10.86
N ASN A 21 6.32 16.06 11.01
CA ASN A 21 5.19 15.64 11.83
C ASN A 21 5.54 15.48 13.32
N GLY A 22 6.74 15.88 13.75
CA GLY A 22 7.17 15.82 15.15
C GLY A 22 7.31 14.41 15.74
N LYS A 23 7.39 13.37 14.89
CA LYS A 23 7.52 11.96 15.29
C LYS A 23 8.96 11.54 15.55
N ILE A 24 9.93 12.26 14.99
CA ILE A 24 11.36 12.01 15.15
C ILE A 24 12.03 13.32 15.60
N SER A 25 12.58 13.31 16.81
CA SER A 25 13.45 14.39 17.31
C SER A 25 14.84 14.19 16.74
N GLY A 26 15.18 14.89 15.64
CA GLY A 26 16.47 14.80 14.99
C GLY A 26 16.89 16.11 14.34
N ALA A 27 18.21 16.31 14.17
CA ALA A 27 18.72 17.46 13.44
C ALA A 27 18.22 17.42 11.99
N THR A 28 17.57 18.50 11.55
CA THR A 28 17.17 18.66 10.15
C THR A 28 18.44 18.74 9.29
N LEU A 29 18.73 17.69 8.52
CA LEU A 29 19.76 17.72 7.48
C LEU A 29 19.18 18.45 6.26
N PRO A 30 19.45 19.75 6.05
CA PRO A 30 18.64 20.59 5.17
C PRO A 30 18.71 20.14 3.71
N ILE A 31 19.92 19.76 3.27
CA ILE A 31 20.21 19.25 1.93
C ILE A 31 19.44 17.94 1.67
N ILE A 32 19.52 16.99 2.61
CA ILE A 32 18.85 15.68 2.46
C ILE A 32 17.33 15.85 2.50
N SER A 33 16.79 16.69 3.40
CA SER A 33 15.35 16.95 3.49
C SER A 33 14.79 17.63 2.23
N SER A 34 15.59 18.51 1.60
CA SER A 34 15.19 19.23 0.38
C SER A 34 15.02 18.31 -0.82
N ILE A 35 15.75 17.19 -0.85
CA ILE A 35 15.64 16.18 -1.90
C ILE A 35 14.60 15.13 -1.50
N SER A 36 14.65 14.64 -0.26
CA SER A 36 13.79 13.56 0.20
C SER A 36 12.32 13.95 0.34
N ARG A 37 12.00 15.25 0.41
CA ARG A 37 10.61 15.74 0.34
C ARG A 37 9.87 15.29 -0.92
N TYR A 38 10.57 14.96 -2.01
CA TYR A 38 9.97 14.47 -3.24
C TYR A 38 9.77 12.95 -3.27
N GLY A 39 10.21 12.23 -2.23
CA GLY A 39 10.08 10.78 -2.16
C GLY A 39 8.64 10.29 -2.13
N TYR A 40 7.65 11.13 -1.80
CA TYR A 40 6.23 10.77 -1.93
C TYR A 40 5.83 10.43 -3.37
N LEU A 41 6.50 11.02 -4.38
CA LEU A 41 6.29 10.70 -5.80
C LEU A 41 6.59 9.23 -6.12
N GLY A 42 7.39 8.56 -5.27
CA GLY A 42 7.61 7.12 -5.38
C GLY A 42 6.32 6.32 -5.22
N VAL A 43 5.37 6.79 -4.41
CA VAL A 43 4.05 6.16 -4.22
C VAL A 43 3.24 6.25 -5.52
N ASP A 44 3.21 7.42 -6.16
CA ASP A 44 2.52 7.63 -7.43
C ASP A 44 3.12 6.75 -8.54
N LEU A 45 4.44 6.70 -8.61
CA LEU A 45 5.16 5.85 -9.56
C LEU A 45 4.85 4.36 -9.33
N PHE A 46 4.72 3.93 -8.06
CA PHE A 46 4.31 2.57 -7.73
C PHE A 46 2.92 2.26 -8.27
N PHE A 47 1.94 3.17 -8.08
CA PHE A 47 0.58 2.95 -8.56
C PHE A 47 0.51 2.88 -10.08
N VAL A 48 1.21 3.76 -10.80
CA VAL A 48 1.25 3.73 -12.27
C VAL A 48 1.87 2.42 -12.78
N ILE A 49 3.02 2.02 -12.25
CA ILE A 49 3.69 0.77 -12.67
C ILE A 49 2.83 -0.45 -12.31
N SER A 50 2.20 -0.45 -11.13
CA SER A 50 1.29 -1.52 -10.71
C SER A 50 0.09 -1.60 -11.64
N GLY A 51 -0.60 -0.49 -11.92
CA GLY A 51 -1.74 -0.46 -12.85
C GLY A 51 -1.41 -1.07 -14.21
N PHE A 52 -0.29 -0.68 -14.81
CA PHE A 52 0.20 -1.24 -16.07
C PHE A 52 0.44 -2.75 -15.99
N VAL A 53 1.17 -3.22 -14.98
CA VAL A 53 1.49 -4.66 -14.83
C VAL A 53 0.24 -5.47 -14.54
N ILE A 54 -0.70 -4.92 -13.77
CA ILE A 54 -1.96 -5.56 -13.40
C ILE A 54 -2.82 -5.75 -14.66
N ALA A 55 -3.05 -4.67 -15.41
CA ALA A 55 -3.79 -4.69 -16.66
C ALA A 55 -3.16 -5.63 -17.69
N HIS A 56 -1.83 -5.59 -17.85
CA HIS A 56 -1.14 -6.50 -18.76
C HIS A 56 -1.28 -7.97 -18.34
N SER A 57 -1.22 -8.25 -17.03
CA SER A 57 -1.31 -9.62 -16.50
C SER A 57 -2.71 -10.24 -16.52
N SER A 58 -3.78 -9.43 -16.64
CA SER A 58 -5.15 -9.95 -16.74
C SER A 58 -5.49 -10.46 -18.14
N ILE A 59 -4.75 -10.03 -19.16
CA ILE A 59 -5.02 -10.33 -20.59
C ILE A 59 -4.92 -11.83 -20.90
N SER A 60 -4.10 -12.59 -20.18
CA SER A 60 -3.80 -14.00 -20.46
C SER A 60 -4.34 -14.98 -19.42
N LYS A 61 -5.13 -14.52 -18.43
CA LYS A 61 -5.59 -15.35 -17.31
C LYS A 61 -7.11 -15.29 -17.16
N SER A 62 -7.70 -16.42 -16.75
CA SER A 62 -9.08 -16.41 -16.27
C SER A 62 -9.19 -15.50 -15.03
N LEU A 63 -10.32 -14.81 -14.89
CA LEU A 63 -10.58 -13.91 -13.76
C LEU A 63 -10.28 -14.57 -12.41
N ARG A 64 -10.72 -15.83 -12.25
CA ARG A 64 -10.55 -16.61 -11.03
C ARG A 64 -9.06 -16.84 -10.71
N MET A 65 -8.25 -17.17 -11.73
CA MET A 65 -6.81 -17.37 -11.59
C MET A 65 -6.06 -16.05 -11.34
N PHE A 66 -6.50 -14.96 -11.96
CA PHE A 66 -5.97 -13.63 -11.72
C PHE A 66 -6.16 -13.22 -10.25
N VAL A 67 -7.39 -13.28 -9.74
CA VAL A 67 -7.70 -12.91 -8.34
C VAL A 67 -6.97 -13.83 -7.35
N ALA A 68 -7.02 -15.15 -7.55
CA ALA A 68 -6.35 -16.11 -6.67
C ALA A 68 -4.84 -15.87 -6.60
N SER A 69 -4.20 -15.58 -7.73
CA SER A 69 -2.77 -15.26 -7.78
C SER A 69 -2.39 -13.98 -7.01
N ARG A 70 -3.29 -12.99 -6.93
CA ARG A 70 -3.06 -11.75 -6.19
C ARG A 70 -3.31 -11.92 -4.70
N VAL A 71 -4.39 -12.60 -4.32
CA VAL A 71 -4.69 -12.91 -2.91
C VAL A 71 -3.58 -13.77 -2.30
N ALA A 72 -3.16 -14.85 -2.98
CA ALA A 72 -2.08 -15.73 -2.51
C ALA A 72 -0.74 -15.01 -2.35
N ARG A 73 -0.52 -13.90 -3.07
CA ARG A 73 0.69 -13.09 -2.96
C ARG A 73 0.59 -12.05 -1.84
N LEU A 74 -0.53 -11.35 -1.72
CA LEU A 74 -0.67 -10.19 -0.83
C LEU A 74 -1.11 -10.58 0.58
N TRP A 75 -2.05 -11.53 0.68
CA TRP A 75 -2.65 -11.91 1.95
C TRP A 75 -1.63 -12.44 2.97
N PRO A 76 -0.71 -13.37 2.62
CA PRO A 76 0.24 -13.89 3.60
C PRO A 76 1.21 -12.82 4.11
N ALA A 77 1.68 -11.96 3.20
CA ALA A 77 2.59 -10.87 3.55
C ALA A 77 1.91 -9.85 4.48
N TYR A 78 0.68 -9.47 4.18
CA TYR A 78 -0.10 -8.56 5.01
C TYR A 78 -0.39 -9.15 6.39
N LEU A 79 -0.81 -10.41 6.46
CA LEU A 79 -1.10 -11.06 7.73
C LEU A 79 0.15 -11.15 8.62
N ALA A 80 1.30 -11.47 8.03
CA ALA A 80 2.58 -11.45 8.74
C ALA A 80 2.90 -10.04 9.26
N CYS A 81 2.86 -9.02 8.39
CA CYS A 81 3.13 -7.63 8.78
C CYS A 81 2.16 -7.12 9.84
N ALA A 82 0.86 -7.33 9.69
CA ALA A 82 -0.16 -6.88 10.63
C ALA A 82 0.00 -7.54 12.00
N THR A 83 0.35 -8.83 12.03
CA THR A 83 0.62 -9.56 13.28
C THR A 83 1.90 -9.06 13.94
N ILE A 84 2.98 -8.86 13.18
CA ILE A 84 4.25 -8.32 13.70
C ILE A 84 4.04 -6.90 14.25
N SER A 85 3.39 -6.01 13.48
CA SER A 85 3.09 -4.65 13.94
C SER A 85 2.23 -4.65 15.20
N THR A 86 1.19 -5.49 15.26
CA THR A 86 0.34 -5.64 16.45
C THR A 86 1.13 -6.08 17.66
N LEU A 87 2.01 -7.07 17.50
CA LEU A 87 2.87 -7.56 18.57
C LEU A 87 3.81 -6.45 19.05
N LEU A 88 4.50 -5.76 18.14
CA LEU A 88 5.41 -4.66 18.46
C LEU A 88 4.71 -3.50 19.17
N ILE A 89 3.54 -3.08 18.71
CA ILE A 89 2.75 -2.02 19.36
C ILE A 89 2.36 -2.45 20.78
N SER A 90 1.94 -3.71 20.95
CA SER A 90 1.49 -4.23 22.24
C SER A 90 2.63 -4.43 23.26
N THR A 91 3.82 -4.80 22.80
CA THR A 91 5.00 -5.04 23.66
C THR A 91 5.81 -3.77 23.90
N CYS A 92 6.09 -2.97 22.88
CA CYS A 92 6.92 -1.77 22.99
C CYS A 92 6.13 -0.53 23.45
N ARG A 93 4.80 -0.54 23.32
CA ARG A 93 3.89 0.56 23.73
C ARG A 93 4.39 1.95 23.33
N PRO A 94 4.52 2.22 22.01
CA PRO A 94 5.04 3.49 21.54
C PRO A 94 4.16 4.67 22.01
N SER A 95 4.77 5.84 22.18
CA SER A 95 4.07 7.05 22.69
C SER A 95 2.86 7.49 21.86
N TRP A 96 2.84 7.15 20.57
CA TRP A 96 1.74 7.49 19.66
C TRP A 96 0.61 6.45 19.64
N ARG A 97 0.77 5.29 20.29
CA ARG A 97 -0.24 4.22 20.31
C ARG A 97 -0.05 3.24 21.47
N SER A 98 -1.06 3.16 22.33
CA SER A 98 -1.03 2.38 23.58
C SER A 98 -1.33 0.88 23.42
N GLY A 99 -1.85 0.46 22.27
CA GLY A 99 -2.17 -0.95 21.99
C GLY A 99 -3.01 -1.12 20.73
N VAL A 100 -3.33 -2.38 20.41
CA VAL A 100 -4.28 -2.76 19.35
C VAL A 100 -5.33 -3.66 19.99
N SER A 101 -6.61 -3.31 19.84
CA SER A 101 -7.69 -4.15 20.37
C SER A 101 -7.85 -5.44 19.57
N LEU A 102 -8.39 -6.51 20.17
CA LEU A 102 -8.66 -7.76 19.44
C LEU A 102 -9.61 -7.53 18.26
N ARG A 103 -10.65 -6.69 18.45
CA ARG A 103 -11.57 -6.29 17.38
C ARG A 103 -10.81 -5.62 16.24
N GLU A 104 -9.94 -4.67 16.57
CA GLU A 104 -9.16 -3.95 15.57
C GLU A 104 -8.21 -4.86 14.79
N TYR A 105 -7.54 -5.79 15.48
CA TYR A 105 -6.67 -6.78 14.85
C TYR A 105 -7.47 -7.67 13.88
N LEU A 106 -8.57 -8.27 14.35
CA LEU A 106 -9.41 -9.15 13.52
C LEU A 106 -10.01 -8.42 12.32
N VAL A 107 -10.44 -7.18 12.49
CA VAL A 107 -10.96 -6.35 11.39
C VAL A 107 -9.85 -5.97 10.42
N ASN A 108 -8.65 -5.62 10.91
CA ASN A 108 -7.51 -5.36 10.03
C ASN A 108 -7.12 -6.60 9.24
N LEU A 109 -7.19 -7.81 9.80
CA LEU A 109 -6.88 -9.03 9.05
C LEU A 109 -7.65 -9.10 7.73
N THR A 110 -8.89 -8.59 7.66
CA THR A 110 -9.69 -8.54 6.42
C THR A 110 -9.12 -7.67 5.28
N MET A 111 -8.02 -6.94 5.49
CA MET A 111 -7.46 -5.90 4.60
C MET A 111 -8.38 -4.70 4.32
N VAL A 112 -9.60 -4.68 4.87
CA VAL A 112 -10.61 -3.65 4.58
C VAL A 112 -11.18 -2.99 5.85
N PRO A 113 -10.36 -2.65 6.87
CA PRO A 113 -10.86 -2.19 8.16
C PRO A 113 -11.68 -0.89 8.09
N ASN A 114 -11.35 -0.01 7.13
CA ASN A 114 -12.09 1.24 6.92
C ASN A 114 -13.55 1.05 6.52
N LEU A 115 -13.92 -0.09 5.90
CA LEU A 115 -15.33 -0.36 5.58
C LEU A 115 -16.19 -0.51 6.85
N ILE A 116 -15.57 -0.77 7.99
CA ILE A 116 -16.22 -0.98 9.29
C ILE A 116 -15.84 0.17 10.27
N ASN A 117 -15.33 1.30 9.75
CA ASN A 117 -14.86 2.45 10.53
C ASN A 117 -13.81 2.07 11.58
N VAL A 118 -12.89 1.18 11.22
CA VAL A 118 -11.73 0.82 12.04
C VAL A 118 -10.47 1.32 11.36
N ASP A 119 -9.59 1.95 12.13
CA ASP A 119 -8.32 2.45 11.64
C ASP A 119 -7.37 1.32 11.27
N TYR A 120 -6.41 1.62 10.39
CA TYR A 120 -5.34 0.68 10.10
C TYR A 120 -4.41 0.55 11.31
N ILE A 121 -3.93 -0.67 11.56
CA ILE A 121 -2.83 -0.91 12.51
C ILE A 121 -1.61 -0.07 12.10
N GLU A 122 -1.31 -0.07 10.80
CA GLU A 122 -0.29 0.78 10.20
C GLU A 122 -0.92 1.70 9.15
N PRO A 123 -0.77 3.03 9.28
CA PRO A 123 -1.35 3.96 8.32
C PRO A 123 -1.01 3.62 6.87
N VAL A 124 0.23 3.18 6.59
CA VAL A 124 0.74 2.83 5.26
C VAL A 124 -0.09 1.76 4.54
N TYR A 125 -0.87 0.94 5.27
CA TYR A 125 -1.79 -0.04 4.67
C TYR A 125 -2.86 0.59 3.78
N TRP A 126 -3.07 1.91 3.83
CA TRP A 126 -3.86 2.64 2.85
C TRP A 126 -3.45 2.35 1.40
N THR A 127 -2.16 2.11 1.15
CA THR A 127 -1.65 1.83 -0.20
C THR A 127 -2.11 0.47 -0.74
N LEU A 128 -2.18 -0.55 0.13
CA LEU A 128 -2.67 -1.88 -0.22
C LEU A 128 -4.16 -1.87 -0.53
N TRP A 129 -4.93 -1.07 0.20
CA TRP A 129 -6.35 -0.87 -0.09
C TRP A 129 -6.57 -0.23 -1.46
N SER A 130 -5.78 0.78 -1.81
CA SER A 130 -5.78 1.36 -3.17
C SER A 130 -5.43 0.30 -4.23
N GLU A 131 -4.42 -0.54 -3.98
CA GLU A 131 -4.05 -1.64 -4.87
C GLU A 131 -5.19 -2.67 -5.04
N LEU A 132 -5.92 -3.00 -3.97
CA LEU A 132 -7.09 -3.88 -4.01
C LEU A 132 -8.21 -3.32 -4.89
N ARG A 133 -8.47 -2.01 -4.79
CA ARG A 133 -9.45 -1.32 -5.66
C ARG A 133 -9.06 -1.41 -7.13
N PHE A 134 -7.78 -1.27 -7.45
CA PHE A 134 -7.29 -1.46 -8.83
C PHE A 134 -7.51 -2.90 -9.32
N TYR A 135 -7.29 -3.91 -8.48
CA TYR A 135 -7.59 -5.30 -8.86
C TYR A 135 -9.07 -5.51 -9.18
N ILE A 136 -9.96 -4.94 -8.36
CA ILE A 136 -11.41 -5.02 -8.57
C ILE A 136 -11.81 -4.31 -9.86
N MET A 137 -11.27 -3.12 -10.12
CA MET A 137 -11.55 -2.36 -11.34
C MET A 137 -11.10 -3.13 -12.59
N VAL A 138 -9.87 -3.66 -12.61
CA VAL A 138 -9.37 -4.45 -13.76
C VAL A 138 -10.17 -5.75 -13.91
N ALA A 139 -10.54 -6.41 -12.81
CA ALA A 139 -11.42 -7.57 -12.83
C ALA A 139 -12.75 -7.27 -13.54
N ILE A 140 -13.43 -6.18 -13.17
CA ILE A 140 -14.68 -5.74 -13.77
C ILE A 140 -14.49 -5.44 -15.26
N LEU A 141 -13.48 -4.66 -15.62
CA LEU A 141 -13.21 -4.30 -17.03
C LEU A 141 -12.90 -5.53 -17.89
N THR A 142 -12.23 -6.54 -17.32
CA THR A 142 -11.95 -7.80 -17.99
C THR A 142 -13.23 -8.64 -18.17
N THR A 143 -14.15 -8.63 -17.20
CA THR A 143 -15.45 -9.31 -17.35
C THR A 143 -16.37 -8.69 -18.39
N ILE A 144 -16.28 -7.37 -18.60
CA ILE A 144 -17.07 -6.64 -19.61
C ILE A 144 -16.53 -6.89 -21.03
N GLY A 145 -15.35 -7.54 -21.17
CA GLY A 145 -14.81 -7.92 -22.49
C GLY A 145 -14.21 -6.75 -23.27
N ILE A 146 -13.78 -5.68 -22.59
CA ILE A 146 -13.18 -4.50 -23.23
C ILE A 146 -11.91 -4.93 -23.98
N SER A 147 -11.88 -4.68 -25.29
CA SER A 147 -10.79 -5.09 -26.18
C SER A 147 -9.46 -4.40 -25.82
N ARG A 148 -8.36 -5.12 -26.11
CA ARG A 148 -6.96 -4.88 -25.70
C ARG A 148 -6.48 -3.41 -25.79
N GLY A 149 -6.99 -2.63 -26.75
CA GLY A 149 -6.60 -1.22 -26.95
C GLY A 149 -7.30 -0.22 -26.02
N ARG A 150 -8.56 -0.47 -25.61
CA ARG A 150 -9.32 0.45 -24.74
C ARG A 150 -8.94 0.35 -23.28
N LEU A 151 -8.58 -0.84 -22.80
CA LEU A 151 -8.09 -1.06 -21.43
C LEU A 151 -6.79 -0.29 -21.16
N ILE A 152 -5.88 -0.27 -22.14
CA ILE A 152 -4.64 0.50 -22.04
C ILE A 152 -5.00 2.00 -22.11
N GLY A 153 -5.78 2.45 -23.10
CA GLY A 153 -6.19 3.85 -23.22
C GLY A 153 -6.90 4.43 -21.98
N LEU A 154 -7.75 3.65 -21.30
CA LEU A 154 -8.44 4.07 -20.06
C LEU A 154 -7.53 4.06 -18.82
N ALA A 155 -6.44 3.29 -18.83
CA ALA A 155 -5.46 3.31 -17.74
C ALA A 155 -4.46 4.49 -17.86
N TRP A 156 -4.44 5.17 -19.01
CA TRP A 156 -3.59 6.34 -19.30
C TRP A 156 -4.39 7.66 -19.34
N ALA A 157 -5.71 7.61 -19.23
CA ALA A 157 -6.61 8.78 -19.16
C ALA A 157 -6.95 9.11 -17.72
#